data_AF-A0A7C1SQ01-F1
#
_entry.id   AF-A0A7C1SQ01-F1
#
_cell.length_a   1.000
_cell.length_b   1.000
_cell.length_c   1.000
_cell.angle_alpha   90.00
_cell.angle_beta   90.00
_cell.angle_gamma   90.00
#
_symmetry.space_group_name_H-M   'P 1'
#
loop_
_entity.id
_entity.type
_entity.pdbx_description
1 polymer ?
#
loop_
_entity_poly.entity_id
_entity_poly.type
_entity_poly.pdbx_seq_one_letter_code
_entity_poly.pdbx_strand_id
1 'polypeptide(L)'
;MVKLLHAISALILFSAHTLFLARALYLIRRYSKPERIDRLFRLFSLLFLPITAVTGLLLLVKSNGTFFPHPLLGILPLAAIPLVNLLRIIFRKKKEAPWFLPALNLLLILSALITGFIF
;
A
#
# COMPACT_ATOMS: atom_id res chain seq x y z
N MET A 1 18.67 -12.01 -7.27
CA MET A 1 18.48 -10.55 -7.42
C MET A 1 17.01 -10.15 -7.25
N VAL A 2 16.05 -10.69 -8.03
CA VAL A 2 14.61 -10.30 -7.91
C VAL A 2 14.01 -10.53 -6.52
N LYS A 3 14.33 -11.64 -5.84
CA LYS A 3 13.86 -11.90 -4.45
C LYS A 3 14.29 -10.80 -3.47
N LEU A 4 15.56 -10.37 -3.55
CA LEU A 4 16.10 -9.31 -2.72
C LEU A 4 15.44 -7.97 -3.04
N LEU A 5 15.27 -7.66 -4.33
CA LEU A 5 14.57 -6.45 -4.78
C LEU A 5 13.13 -6.41 -4.27
N HIS A 6 12.41 -7.54 -4.35
CA HIS A 6 11.05 -7.66 -3.85
C HIS A 6 10.99 -7.43 -2.33
N ALA A 7 11.86 -8.08 -1.56
CA ALA A 7 11.91 -7.92 -0.11
C ALA A 7 12.22 -6.47 0.33
N ILE A 8 13.21 -5.83 -0.30
CA ILE A 8 13.54 -4.43 -0.03
C ILE A 8 12.37 -3.51 -0.42
N SER A 9 11.73 -3.77 -1.58
CA SER A 9 10.58 -2.98 -2.04
C SER A 9 9.39 -3.12 -1.09
N ALA A 10 9.10 -4.33 -0.63
CA ALA A 10 8.04 -4.61 0.33
C ALA A 10 8.29 -3.92 1.67
N LEU A 11 9.53 -3.93 2.17
CA LEU A 11 9.92 -3.23 3.41
C LEU A 11 9.74 -1.72 3.29
N ILE A 12 10.19 -1.12 2.18
CA ILE A 12 10.02 0.30 1.92
C ILE A 12 8.53 0.64 1.79
N LEU A 13 7.76 -0.18 1.06
CA LEU A 13 6.32 -0.01 0.87
C LEU A 13 5.56 -0.03 2.20
N PHE A 14 5.85 -1.02 3.06
CA PHE A 14 5.23 -1.17 4.37
C PHE A 14 5.56 0.00 5.29
N SER A 15 6.83 0.39 5.33
CA SER A 15 7.30 1.54 6.12
C SER A 15 6.64 2.84 5.66
N ALA A 16 6.57 3.06 4.35
CA ALA A 16 5.94 4.24 3.76
C ALA A 16 4.45 4.33 4.09
N HIS A 17 3.69 3.22 3.99
CA HIS A 17 2.27 3.20 4.34
C HIS A 17 2.03 3.40 5.84
N THR A 18 2.88 2.82 6.68
CA THR A 18 2.80 2.99 8.15
C THR A 18 3.03 4.45 8.53
N LEU A 19 4.08 5.07 8.00
CA LEU A 19 4.39 6.48 8.24
C LEU A 19 3.31 7.41 7.67
N PHE A 20 2.81 7.10 6.47
CA PHE A 20 1.73 7.86 5.85
C PHE A 20 0.43 7.79 6.67
N LEU A 21 0.08 6.62 7.22
CA LEU A 21 -1.06 6.46 8.13
C LEU A 21 -0.85 7.24 9.43
N ALA A 22 0.32 7.09 10.07
CA ALA A 22 0.64 7.79 11.32
C ALA A 22 0.55 9.32 11.14
N ARG A 23 1.10 9.83 10.04
CA ARG A 23 1.00 11.25 9.69
C ARG A 23 -0.43 11.69 9.38
N ALA A 24 -1.21 10.89 8.66
CA ALA A 24 -2.62 11.20 8.41
C ALA A 24 -3.42 11.33 9.72
N LEU A 25 -3.22 10.41 10.68
CA LEU A 25 -3.85 10.48 12.00
C LEU A 25 -3.35 11.67 12.82
N TYR A 26 -2.05 11.95 12.79
CA TYR A 26 -1.45 13.10 13.46
C TYR A 26 -2.03 14.44 12.97
N LEU A 27 -2.13 14.63 11.64
CA LEU A 27 -2.65 15.84 11.04
C LEU A 27 -4.13 16.07 11.38
N ILE A 28 -4.93 15.01 11.45
CA ILE A 28 -6.33 15.09 11.91
C ILE A 28 -6.39 15.52 13.37
N ARG A 29 -5.59 14.88 14.23
CA ARG A 29 -5.58 15.19 15.67
C ARG A 29 -5.12 16.62 15.97
N ARG A 30 -4.18 17.14 15.19
CA ARG A 30 -3.58 18.47 15.38
C ARG A 30 -4.19 19.56 14.47
N TYR A 31 -5.22 19.25 13.69
CA TYR A 31 -5.79 20.15 12.68
C TYR A 31 -4.72 20.86 11.82
N SER A 32 -3.65 20.13 11.51
CA SER A 32 -2.45 20.68 10.88
C SER A 32 -2.46 20.46 9.37
N LYS A 33 -1.72 21.31 8.64
CA LYS A 33 -1.57 21.18 7.19
C LYS A 33 -0.47 20.15 6.86
N PRO A 34 -0.59 19.41 5.75
CA PRO A 34 0.44 18.47 5.32
C PRO A 34 1.74 19.18 4.94
N GLU A 35 2.86 18.60 5.35
CA GLU A 35 4.22 19.09 5.16
C GLU A 35 4.88 18.44 3.94
N ARG A 36 6.11 18.88 3.61
CA ARG A 36 6.89 18.29 2.51
C ARG A 36 7.18 16.81 2.73
N ILE A 37 7.40 16.40 3.98
CA ILE A 37 7.70 15.01 4.33
C ILE A 37 6.53 14.06 4.04
N ASP A 38 5.28 14.56 4.17
CA ASP A 38 4.08 13.77 3.84
C ASP A 38 3.99 13.46 2.35
N ARG A 39 4.49 14.38 1.51
CA ARG A 39 4.55 14.17 0.06
C ARG A 39 5.55 13.07 -0.29
N LEU A 40 6.67 12.98 0.44
CA LEU A 40 7.66 11.93 0.26
C LEU A 40 7.07 10.56 0.63
N PHE A 41 6.41 10.44 1.78
CA PHE A 41 5.77 9.17 2.18
C PHE A 41 4.68 8.73 1.20
N ARG A 42 3.88 9.67 0.70
CA ARG A 42 2.90 9.40 -0.34
C ARG A 42 3.57 8.95 -1.65
N LEU A 43 4.65 9.60 -2.05
CA LEU A 43 5.39 9.26 -3.27
C LEU A 43 6.02 7.87 -3.16
N PHE A 44 6.68 7.55 -2.05
CA PHE A 44 7.20 6.21 -1.81
C PHE A 44 6.10 5.15 -1.79
N SER A 45 4.98 5.45 -1.13
CA SER A 45 3.82 4.55 -1.13
C SER A 45 3.28 4.29 -2.54
N LEU A 46 3.20 5.30 -3.40
CA LEU A 46 2.70 5.16 -4.77
C LEU A 46 3.71 4.47 -5.71
N LEU A 47 5.00 4.69 -5.50
CA LEU A 47 6.06 4.17 -6.36
C LEU A 47 6.37 2.72 -6.02
N PHE A 48 6.53 2.38 -4.74
CA PHE A 48 6.91 1.04 -4.33
C PHE A 48 5.76 0.03 -4.40
N LEU A 49 4.50 0.47 -4.44
CA LEU A 49 3.35 -0.41 -4.53
C LEU A 49 3.30 -1.18 -5.87
N PRO A 50 3.35 -0.53 -7.05
CA PRO A 50 3.46 -1.24 -8.33
C PRO A 50 4.79 -1.99 -8.48
N ILE A 51 5.90 -1.47 -7.96
CA ILE A 51 7.19 -2.18 -8.00
C ILE A 51 7.12 -3.50 -7.23
N THR A 52 6.53 -3.49 -6.04
CA THR A 52 6.39 -4.68 -5.20
C THR A 52 5.43 -5.69 -5.85
N ALA A 53 4.31 -5.23 -6.43
CA ALA A 53 3.39 -6.08 -7.16
C ALA A 53 4.03 -6.74 -8.40
N VAL A 54 4.75 -5.97 -9.22
CA VAL A 54 5.44 -6.49 -10.42
C VAL A 54 6.54 -7.47 -10.04
N THR A 55 7.38 -7.14 -9.06
CA THR A 55 8.43 -8.05 -8.61
C THR A 55 7.86 -9.33 -7.98
N GLY A 56 6.74 -9.24 -7.26
CA GLY A 56 6.02 -10.42 -6.73
C GLY A 56 5.45 -11.30 -7.84
N LEU A 57 4.83 -10.71 -8.86
CA LEU A 57 4.34 -11.43 -10.04
C LEU A 57 5.47 -12.13 -10.81
N LEU A 58 6.62 -11.47 -10.98
CA LEU A 58 7.78 -12.09 -11.63
C LEU A 58 8.29 -13.30 -10.85
N LEU A 59 8.27 -13.24 -9.51
CA LEU A 59 8.62 -14.38 -8.67
C LEU A 59 7.61 -15.52 -8.80
N LEU A 60 6.32 -15.20 -8.84
CA LEU A 60 5.24 -16.17 -9.01
C LEU A 60 5.39 -16.95 -10.32
N VAL A 61 5.60 -16.24 -11.44
CA VAL A 61 5.81 -16.84 -12.77
C VAL A 61 7.05 -17.73 -12.75
N LYS A 62 8.12 -17.30 -12.07
CA LYS A 62 9.36 -18.09 -11.99
C LYS A 62 9.21 -19.36 -11.16
N SER A 63 8.34 -19.37 -10.15
CA SER A 63 8.15 -20.51 -9.26
C SER A 63 6.98 -21.42 -9.65
N ASN A 64 6.25 -21.11 -10.73
CA ASN A 64 4.98 -21.78 -11.08
C ASN A 64 4.01 -21.86 -9.88
N GLY A 65 4.00 -20.82 -9.03
CA GLY A 65 3.19 -20.80 -7.82
C GLY A 65 1.71 -20.48 -8.09
N THR A 66 0.86 -20.68 -7.09
CA THR A 66 -0.56 -20.32 -7.16
C THR A 66 -0.76 -18.83 -6.95
N PHE A 67 -1.66 -18.22 -7.73
CA PHE A 67 -1.97 -16.79 -7.64
C PHE A 67 -2.67 -16.38 -6.32
N PHE A 68 -3.29 -17.33 -5.64
CA PHE A 68 -4.02 -17.12 -4.39
C PHE A 68 -3.30 -17.82 -3.22
N PRO A 69 -3.30 -17.25 -2.01
CA PRO A 69 -3.86 -15.94 -1.63
C PRO A 69 -2.87 -14.76 -1.78
N HIS A 70 -1.57 -15.03 -1.73
CA HIS A 70 -0.54 -14.02 -1.53
C HIS A 70 -0.43 -12.99 -2.68
N PRO A 71 -0.26 -13.40 -3.96
CA PRO A 71 -0.20 -12.45 -5.08
C PRO A 71 -1.45 -11.57 -5.22
N LEU A 72 -2.64 -12.14 -5.00
CA LEU A 72 -3.88 -11.38 -5.02
C LEU A 72 -3.87 -10.26 -3.97
N LEU A 73 -3.54 -10.59 -2.72
CA LEU A 73 -3.46 -9.62 -1.62
C LEU A 73 -2.41 -8.52 -1.88
N GLY A 74 -1.31 -8.85 -2.57
CA GLY A 74 -0.30 -7.88 -2.97
C GLY A 74 -0.74 -6.88 -4.05
N ILE A 75 -1.71 -7.25 -4.89
CA ILE A 75 -2.21 -6.42 -6.00
C ILE A 75 -3.44 -5.61 -5.59
N LEU A 76 -4.26 -6.11 -4.67
CA LEU A 76 -5.47 -5.42 -4.17
C LEU A 76 -5.25 -3.94 -3.75
N PRO A 77 -4.12 -3.56 -3.11
CA PRO A 77 -3.82 -2.16 -2.83
C PRO A 77 -3.82 -1.24 -4.05
N LEU A 78 -3.50 -1.74 -5.26
CA LEU A 78 -3.59 -0.97 -6.51
C LEU A 78 -5.05 -0.66 -6.85
N ALA A 79 -5.94 -1.63 -6.69
CA ALA A 79 -7.37 -1.48 -6.97
C ALA A 79 -8.09 -0.62 -5.92
N ALA A 80 -7.60 -0.62 -4.68
CA ALA A 80 -8.14 0.21 -3.61
C ALA A 80 -8.02 1.72 -3.90
N ILE A 81 -6.95 2.16 -4.57
CA ILE A 81 -6.73 3.58 -4.87
C ILE A 81 -7.87 4.19 -5.71
N PRO A 82 -8.18 3.68 -6.93
CA PRO A 82 -9.28 4.21 -7.72
C PRO A 82 -10.63 3.98 -7.05
N LEU A 83 -10.83 2.84 -6.38
CA LEU A 83 -12.09 2.52 -5.69
C LEU A 83 -12.40 3.55 -4.60
N VAL A 84 -11.46 3.82 -3.70
CA VAL A 84 -11.66 4.80 -2.61
C VAL A 84 -11.85 6.21 -3.17
N ASN A 85 -11.13 6.58 -4.22
CA ASN A 85 -11.32 7.88 -4.88
C ASN A 85 -12.72 8.00 -5.50
N LEU A 86 -13.21 6.94 -6.15
CA LEU A 86 -14.53 6.90 -6.75
C LEU A 86 -15.63 6.99 -5.68
N LEU A 87 -15.50 6.24 -4.57
CA LEU A 87 -16.40 6.36 -3.42
C LEU A 87 -16.42 7.79 -2.86
N ARG A 88 -15.27 8.42 -2.70
CA ARG A 88 -15.18 9.82 -2.25
C ARG A 88 -15.88 10.81 -3.18
N ILE A 89 -15.87 10.55 -4.49
CA ILE A 89 -16.59 11.35 -5.48
C ILE A 89 -18.10 11.14 -5.35
N ILE A 90 -18.55 9.88 -5.34
CA ILE A 90 -19.98 9.51 -5.24
C ILE A 90 -20.61 10.11 -3.98
N PHE A 91 -19.96 9.94 -2.83
CA PHE A 91 -20.48 10.43 -1.55
C PHE A 91 -20.23 11.93 -1.33
N ARG A 92 -19.57 12.64 -2.26
CA ARG A 92 -19.14 14.04 -2.12
C ARG A 92 -18.24 14.31 -0.90
N LYS A 93 -17.70 13.25 -0.30
CA LYS A 93 -16.88 13.25 0.92
C LYS A 93 -15.38 13.31 0.60
N LYS A 94 -14.97 14.16 -0.34
CA LYS A 94 -13.60 14.19 -0.88
C LYS A 94 -12.49 14.37 0.16
N LYS A 95 -12.79 15.08 1.25
CA LYS A 95 -11.83 15.37 2.33
C LYS A 95 -12.07 14.55 3.59
N GLU A 96 -13.12 13.73 3.63
CA GLU A 96 -13.42 12.94 4.82
C GLU A 96 -12.51 11.71 4.87
N ALA A 97 -12.01 11.42 6.07
CA ALA A 97 -11.14 10.29 6.38
C ALA A 97 -9.91 10.16 5.44
N PRO A 98 -8.95 11.10 5.48
CA PRO A 98 -7.70 10.98 4.70
C PRO A 98 -6.87 9.74 5.11
N TRP A 99 -7.10 9.21 6.31
CA TRP A 99 -6.51 8.00 6.87
C TRP A 99 -7.07 6.68 6.30
N PHE A 100 -8.26 6.69 5.66
CA PHE A 100 -8.94 5.46 5.28
C PHE A 100 -8.18 4.65 4.23
N LEU A 101 -7.73 5.30 3.15
CA LEU A 101 -6.95 4.65 2.10
C LEU A 101 -5.63 4.05 2.62
N PRO A 102 -4.78 4.79 3.38
CA PRO A 102 -3.57 4.19 3.91
C PRO A 102 -3.84 3.06 4.91
N ALA A 103 -4.89 3.15 5.73
CA ALA A 103 -5.27 2.07 6.63
C ALA A 103 -5.67 0.79 5.87
N LEU A 104 -6.54 0.93 4.87
CA LEU A 104 -6.96 -0.19 4.03
C LEU A 104 -5.77 -0.84 3.30
N ASN A 105 -4.91 -0.02 2.69
CA ASN A 105 -3.71 -0.53 2.02
C ASN A 105 -2.77 -1.22 3.01
N LEU A 106 -2.59 -0.70 4.22
CA LEU A 106 -1.73 -1.31 5.22
C LEU A 106 -2.27 -2.68 5.67
N LEU A 107 -3.59 -2.81 5.85
CA LEU A 107 -4.22 -4.11 6.15
C LEU A 107 -3.99 -5.14 5.05
N LEU A 108 -4.13 -4.73 3.78
CA LEU A 108 -3.89 -5.59 2.63
C LEU A 108 -2.41 -5.99 2.50
N ILE A 109 -1.49 -5.04 2.67
CA ILE A 109 -0.04 -5.30 2.67
C ILE A 109 0.34 -6.23 3.82
N LEU A 110 -0.21 -6.03 5.02
CA LEU A 110 0.05 -6.89 6.18
C LEU A 110 -0.48 -8.31 5.95
N SER A 111 -1.66 -8.43 5.34
CA SER A 111 -2.22 -9.73 4.93
C SER A 111 -1.33 -10.41 3.86
N ALA A 112 -0.82 -9.65 2.90
CA ALA A 112 0.13 -10.14 1.91
C ALA A 112 1.43 -10.61 2.57
N LEU A 113 1.98 -9.85 3.53
CA LEU A 113 3.17 -10.26 4.28
C LEU A 113 2.94 -11.58 5.03
N ILE A 114 1.85 -11.67 5.80
CA ILE A 114 1.51 -12.89 6.57
C ILE A 114 1.38 -14.10 5.62
N THR A 115 0.63 -13.95 4.54
CA THR A 115 0.46 -15.04 3.58
C THR A 115 1.76 -15.41 2.86
N GLY A 116 2.67 -14.46 2.60
CA GLY A 116 3.98 -14.76 2.00
C GLY A 116 4.98 -15.40 2.96
N PHE A 117 4.73 -15.39 4.27
CA PHE A 117 5.49 -16.19 5.25
C PHE A 117 4.92 -17.61 5.40
N ILE A 118 3.62 -17.79 5.19
CA ILE A 118 2.92 -19.07 5.39
C ILE A 118 3.02 -19.95 4.14
N PHE A 119 2.90 -19.36 2.94
CA PHE A 119 2.86 -20.04 1.65
C PHE A 119 4.10 -19.74 0.81
#